data_AF-A0A919MGH4-F1
#
_entry.id   AF-A0A919MGH4-F1
#
_cell.length_a   1.000
_cell.length_b   1.000
_cell.length_c   1.000
_cell.angle_alpha   90.00
_cell.angle_beta   90.00
_cell.angle_gamma   90.00
#
_symmetry.space_group_name_H-M   'P 1'
#
loop_
_entity.id
_entity.type
_entity.pdbx_description
1 polymer ?
#
loop_
_entity_poly.entity_id
_entity_poly.type
_entity_poly.pdbx_seq_one_letter_code
_entity_poly.pdbx_strand_id
1 'polypeptide(L)'
;MSQWAGGRPRQISPDDEQYIVTTANTRPEALGRPFTRWSVRKLADHLTTQAARPIKIGRERLRQLLTKHGITFQRTKTWKESNDPQRDTKLAASTT
;
A
#
# COMPACT_ATOMS: atom_id res chain seq x y z
N MET A 1 -9.95 -4.43 33.30
CA MET A 1 -9.32 -5.50 32.50
C MET A 1 -9.29 -5.02 31.05
N SER A 2 -8.18 -4.79 30.36
CA SER A 2 -6.85 -5.36 30.46
C SER A 2 -5.78 -4.33 30.10
N GLN A 3 -4.62 -4.55 30.70
CA GLN A 3 -3.37 -3.78 30.63
C GLN A 3 -2.39 -4.54 29.74
N TRP A 4 -1.91 -3.94 28.64
CA TRP A 4 -0.74 -4.39 27.87
C TRP A 4 -0.10 -3.16 27.20
N ALA A 5 0.91 -2.54 27.79
CA ALA A 5 2.34 -2.89 27.76
C ALA A 5 3.10 -2.08 26.67
N GLY A 6 4.00 -1.20 27.12
CA GLY A 6 4.95 -0.50 26.26
C GLY A 6 6.02 -1.41 25.66
N GLY A 7 6.65 -0.95 24.58
CA GLY A 7 8.06 -1.26 24.29
C GLY A 7 8.43 -2.52 23.48
N ARG A 8 7.48 -3.30 22.92
CA ARG A 8 7.79 -4.45 22.04
C ARG A 8 7.46 -4.11 20.58
N PRO A 9 8.24 -4.56 19.55
CA PRO A 9 7.95 -4.20 18.16
C PRO A 9 6.48 -4.47 17.84
N ARG A 10 5.76 -3.38 17.55
CA ARG A 10 4.32 -3.31 17.29
C ARG A 10 3.92 -4.48 16.39
N GLN A 11 3.37 -5.53 17.01
CA GLN A 11 2.74 -6.59 16.23
C GLN A 11 1.58 -5.93 15.49
N ILE A 12 1.53 -6.15 14.19
CA ILE A 12 0.45 -5.66 13.32
C ILE A 12 -0.84 -6.19 13.90
N SER A 13 -1.72 -5.27 14.30
CA SER A 13 -3.03 -5.62 14.84
C SER A 13 -3.88 -6.22 13.71
N PRO A 14 -4.90 -7.02 14.01
CA PRO A 14 -5.84 -7.49 12.97
C PRO A 14 -6.49 -6.31 12.21
N ASP A 15 -6.68 -5.16 12.87
CA ASP A 15 -7.13 -3.92 12.22
C ASP A 15 -6.10 -3.38 11.22
N ASP A 16 -4.82 -3.34 11.60
CA ASP A 16 -3.73 -2.96 10.69
C ASP A 16 -3.63 -3.95 9.51
N GLU A 17 -3.83 -5.25 9.77
CA GLU A 17 -3.84 -6.30 8.75
C GLU A 17 -4.94 -6.05 7.70
N GLN A 18 -6.17 -5.81 8.16
CA GLN A 18 -7.30 -5.47 7.29
C GLN A 18 -7.07 -4.17 6.54
N TYR A 19 -6.46 -3.17 7.18
CA TYR A 19 -6.10 -1.92 6.54
C TYR A 19 -5.08 -2.13 5.41
N ILE A 20 -4.05 -2.95 5.65
CA ILE A 20 -3.04 -3.30 4.63
C ILE A 20 -3.70 -4.00 3.44
N VAL A 21 -4.57 -4.98 3.69
CA VAL A 21 -5.28 -5.75 2.67
C VAL A 21 -6.24 -4.88 1.86
N THR A 22 -6.96 -3.99 2.52
CA THR A 22 -7.86 -3.00 1.89
C THR A 22 -7.07 -2.03 1.03
N THR A 23 -5.95 -1.50 1.55
CA THR A 23 -5.06 -0.60 0.82
C THR A 23 -4.46 -1.30 -0.40
N ALA A 24 -4.06 -2.57 -0.26
CA ALA A 24 -3.51 -3.38 -1.34
C ALA A 24 -4.53 -3.69 -2.45
N ASN A 25 -5.81 -3.80 -2.12
CA ASN A 25 -6.91 -3.95 -3.09
C ASN A 25 -7.31 -2.64 -3.76
N THR A 26 -7.16 -1.52 -3.05
CA THR A 26 -7.50 -0.19 -3.57
C THR A 26 -6.51 0.19 -4.67
N ARG A 27 -6.99 0.76 -5.78
CA ARG A 27 -6.07 1.22 -6.82
C ARG A 27 -5.27 2.44 -6.32
N PRO A 28 -3.95 2.47 -6.54
CA PRO A 28 -3.13 3.61 -6.13
C PRO A 28 -3.50 4.93 -6.81
N GLU A 29 -4.10 4.87 -8.01
CA GLU A 29 -4.67 6.04 -8.71
C GLU A 29 -5.76 6.73 -7.87
N ALA A 30 -6.60 5.95 -7.18
CA ALA A 30 -7.66 6.46 -6.31
C ALA A 30 -7.11 7.14 -5.05
N LEU A 31 -5.84 6.87 -4.71
CA LEU A 31 -5.11 7.47 -3.60
C LEU A 31 -4.21 8.63 -4.06
N GLY A 32 -4.36 9.09 -5.31
CA GLY A 32 -3.59 10.19 -5.88
C GLY A 32 -2.12 9.86 -6.12
N ARG A 33 -1.78 8.58 -6.26
CA ARG A 33 -0.38 8.16 -6.50
C ARG A 33 -0.08 8.13 -8.01
N PRO A 34 1.13 8.54 -8.43
CA PRO A 34 1.52 8.61 -9.84
C PRO A 34 1.87 7.22 -10.43
N PHE A 35 1.23 6.15 -9.95
CA PHE A 35 1.42 4.80 -10.43
C PHE A 35 0.10 4.03 -10.41
N THR A 36 -0.06 3.10 -11.34
CA THR A 36 -1.30 2.33 -11.55
C THR A 36 -1.32 1.02 -10.75
N ARG A 37 -0.17 0.52 -10.29
CA ARG A 37 -0.07 -0.76 -9.58
C ARG A 37 0.72 -0.68 -8.28
N TRP A 38 0.21 -1.36 -7.26
CA TRP A 38 0.94 -1.61 -6.03
C TRP A 38 2.11 -2.57 -6.24
N SER A 39 3.18 -2.29 -5.50
CA SER A 39 4.31 -3.19 -5.33
C SER A 39 4.58 -3.31 -3.84
N VAL A 40 5.13 -4.45 -3.40
CA VAL A 40 5.46 -4.68 -1.98
C VAL A 40 6.29 -3.53 -1.39
N ARG A 41 7.24 -2.96 -2.16
CA ARG A 41 8.02 -1.79 -1.73
C ARG A 41 7.17 -0.53 -1.55
N LYS A 42 6.37 -0.17 -2.56
CA LYS A 42 5.52 1.03 -2.55
C LYS A 42 4.45 0.96 -1.46
N LEU A 43 3.88 -0.21 -1.24
CA LEU A 43 2.90 -0.43 -0.20
C LEU A 43 3.54 -0.30 1.20
N ALA A 44 4.72 -0.91 1.43
CA ALA A 44 5.42 -0.75 2.70
C ALA A 44 5.82 0.72 2.98
N ASP A 45 6.29 1.44 1.95
CA ASP A 45 6.64 2.85 2.05
C ASP A 45 5.41 3.73 2.36
N HIS A 46 4.31 3.49 1.65
CA HIS A 46 3.04 4.17 1.90
C HIS A 46 2.56 3.98 3.34
N LEU A 47 2.61 2.73 3.83
CA LEU A 47 2.18 2.38 5.19
C LEU A 47 3.05 3.01 6.28
N THR A 48 4.35 3.18 6.06
CA THR A 48 5.24 3.82 7.05
C THR A 48 5.20 5.34 7.00
N THR A 49 4.80 5.95 5.87
CA THR A 49 4.73 7.42 5.69
C THR A 49 3.39 8.01 6.10
N GLN A 50 2.42 7.18 6.48
CA GLN A 50 1.10 7.64 6.94
C GLN A 50 1.18 8.30 8.32
N ALA A 51 0.88 9.59 8.39
CA ALA A 51 0.88 10.37 9.62
C ALA A 51 -0.18 9.91 10.63
N ALA A 52 -1.34 9.45 10.15
CA ALA A 52 -2.43 9.00 11.00
C ALA A 52 -2.13 7.66 11.70
N ARG A 53 -1.50 6.71 10.99
CA ARG A 53 -1.23 5.35 11.46
C ARG A 53 0.05 4.80 10.81
N PRO A 54 1.24 5.04 11.39
CA PRO A 54 2.49 4.52 10.83
C PRO A 54 2.61 3.03 11.13
N ILE A 55 2.46 2.20 10.10
CA ILE A 55 2.56 0.75 10.20
C ILE A 55 3.94 0.29 9.76
N LYS A 56 4.77 -0.14 10.73
CA LYS A 56 6.11 -0.68 10.47
C LYS A 56 6.02 -2.17 10.11
N ILE A 57 5.86 -2.47 8.83
CA ILE A 57 5.85 -3.84 8.30
C ILE A 57 7.08 -4.13 7.43
N GLY A 58 7.77 -5.24 7.73
CA GLY A 58 8.84 -5.75 6.87
C GLY A 58 8.30 -6.30 5.54
N ARG A 59 9.07 -6.15 4.46
CA ARG A 59 8.66 -6.55 3.10
C ARG A 59 8.28 -8.03 2.99
N GLU A 60 8.96 -8.90 3.73
CA GLU A 60 8.67 -10.34 3.73
C GLU A 60 7.38 -10.68 4.45
N ARG A 61 7.12 -10.04 5.59
CA ARG A 61 5.86 -10.18 6.32
C ARG A 61 4.69 -9.64 5.48
N LEU A 62 4.89 -8.51 4.81
CA LEU A 62 3.92 -7.96 3.88
C LEU A 62 3.64 -8.93 2.73
N ARG A 63 4.68 -9.55 2.16
CA ARG A 63 4.49 -10.57 1.11
C ARG A 63 3.67 -11.75 1.60
N GLN A 64 4.03 -12.34 2.75
CA GLN A 64 3.31 -13.47 3.32
C GLN A 64 1.84 -13.14 3.58
N LEU A 65 1.59 -11.93 4.11
CA LEU A 65 0.24 -11.45 4.33
C LEU A 65 -0.55 -11.38 3.02
N LEU A 66 -0.02 -10.70 2.01
CA LEU A 66 -0.68 -10.58 0.71
C LEU A 66 -0.96 -11.95 0.08
N THR A 67 0.01 -12.87 0.14
CA THR A 67 -0.14 -14.24 -0.36
C THR A 67 -1.22 -15.01 0.39
N LYS A 68 -1.29 -14.89 1.73
CA LYS A 68 -2.34 -15.50 2.55
C LYS A 68 -3.74 -15.01 2.15
N HIS A 69 -3.86 -13.74 1.74
CA HIS A 69 -5.10 -13.14 1.28
C HIS A 69 -5.35 -13.31 -0.24
N GLY A 70 -4.54 -14.10 -0.95
CA GLY A 70 -4.66 -14.31 -2.39
C GLY A 70 -4.29 -13.10 -3.25
N ILE A 71 -3.76 -12.03 -2.64
CA ILE A 71 -3.32 -10.83 -3.34
C ILE A 71 -1.92 -11.10 -3.89
N THR A 72 -1.85 -11.39 -5.19
CA THR A 72 -0.58 -11.57 -5.88
C THR A 72 -0.27 -10.33 -6.71
N PHE A 73 0.65 -9.50 -6.22
CA PHE A 73 1.30 -8.54 -7.11
C PHE A 73 2.23 -9.34 -8.01
N GLN A 74 1.96 -9.38 -9.31
CA GLN A 74 2.91 -10.00 -10.23
C GLN A 74 4.25 -9.29 -10.04
N ARG A 75 5.29 -10.06 -9.73
CA ARG A 75 6.65 -9.56 -9.85
C ARG A 75 6.86 -9.29 -11.34
N THR A 76 6.84 -8.03 -11.73
CA THR A 76 7.62 -7.62 -12.90
C THR A 76 9.08 -7.79 -12.50
N LYS A 77 9.60 -9.00 -12.73
CA LYS A 77 11.04 -9.24 -12.78
C LYS A 77 11.46 -8.74 -14.16
N THR A 78 11.60 -7.43 -14.31
CA THR A 78 11.93 -6.84 -15.61
C THR A 78 13.01 -5.78 -15.39
N TRP A 79 14.26 -6.16 -15.65
CA TRP A 79 15.15 -5.22 -16.33
C TRP A 79 14.48 -4.93 -17.69
N LYS A 80 14.28 -3.65 -18.01
CA LYS A 80 13.52 -3.05 -19.14
C LYS A 80 12.03 -2.77 -18.93
N GLU A 81 11.73 -1.48 -19.01
CA GLU A 81 10.72 -0.86 -19.87
C GLU A 81 9.24 -1.19 -19.68
N SER A 82 8.53 -0.23 -19.11
CA SER A 82 7.26 0.28 -19.66
C SER A 82 7.31 1.79 -19.32
N ASN A 83 7.63 2.74 -20.20
CA ASN A 83 6.97 3.08 -21.46
C ASN A 83 5.59 2.44 -21.60
N ASP A 84 4.57 3.12 -21.09
CA ASP A 84 3.55 3.55 -22.04
C ASP A 84 3.02 4.97 -21.73
N PRO A 85 2.77 5.77 -22.78
CA PRO A 85 2.49 7.19 -22.75
C PRO A 85 0.98 7.49 -22.82
N GLN A 86 0.63 8.68 -22.33
CA GLN A 86 -0.54 9.47 -22.74
C GLN A 86 -1.95 8.99 -22.35
N ARG A 87 -2.72 9.98 -21.85
CA ARG A 87 -4.18 10.21 -21.88
C ARG A 87 -4.81 10.24 -20.47
N ASP A 88 -5.44 11.32 -20.00
CA ASP A 88 -5.86 12.55 -20.68
C ASP A 88 -5.99 13.72 -19.70
N THR A 89 -5.67 14.89 -20.22
CA THR A 89 -5.83 16.22 -19.64
C THR A 89 -7.31 16.59 -19.56
N LYS A 90 -7.86 16.80 -18.36
CA LYS A 90 -9.02 17.69 -18.16
C LYS A 90 -8.89 18.33 -16.77
N LEU A 91 -8.14 19.42 -16.60
CA LEU A 91 -8.44 20.80 -17.00
C LEU A 91 -9.78 21.28 -16.39
N ALA A 92 -9.62 22.04 -15.30
CA ALA A 92 -10.41 23.14 -14.74
C ALA A 92 -11.94 23.19 -14.96
N ALA A 93 -12.67 23.22 -13.83
CA ALA A 93 -13.80 24.12 -13.51
C ALA A 93 -14.30 23.68 -12.11
N SER A 94 -14.01 24.35 -10.99
CA SER A 94 -14.36 25.73 -10.60
C SER A 94 -15.85 26.04 -10.79
N THR A 95 -16.56 26.02 -9.66
CA THR A 95 -17.55 27.04 -9.25
C THR A 95 -18.73 27.30 -10.19
N THR A 96 -19.92 26.84 -9.78
CA THR A 96 -21.17 27.62 -9.64
C THR A 96 -22.19 26.78 -8.89
#